data_AF-A0A7D5MKS8-F1
#
_entry.id   AF-A0A7D5MKS8-F1
#
_cell.length_a   1.000
_cell.length_b   1.000
_cell.length_c   1.000
_cell.angle_alpha   90.00
_cell.angle_beta   90.00
_cell.angle_gamma   90.00
#
_symmetry.space_group_name_H-M   'P 1'
#
loop_
_entity.id
_entity.type
_entity.pdbx_description
1 polymer ?
#
loop_
_entity_poly.entity_id
_entity_poly.type
_entity_poly.pdbx_seq_one_letter_code
_entity_poly.pdbx_strand_id
1 'polypeptide(L)' 'MRSKLIEYADANGHAFWDLYAAGGGKHSADLWKNNGLMQSDGIHFTKSGYELQGALLYQALIKGYNEYVRYRYP' A
#
# COMPACT_ATOMS: atom_id res chain seq x y z
N MET A 1 7.65 1.47 -14.84
CA MET A 1 7.34 2.56 -13.89
C MET A 1 7.46 2.10 -12.45
N ARG A 2 6.61 1.16 -11.96
CA ARG A 2 6.66 0.66 -10.56
C ARG A 2 8.03 0.13 -10.13
N SER A 3 8.62 -0.77 -10.91
CA SER A 3 9.95 -1.33 -10.60
C SER A 3 11.03 -0.27 -10.48
N LYS A 4 10.96 0.81 -11.27
CA LYS A 4 11.92 1.92 -11.20
C LYS A 4 11.82 2.71 -9.90
N LEU A 5 10.63 2.90 -9.36
CA LEU A 5 10.44 3.55 -8.06
C LEU A 5 10.98 2.67 -6.93
N ILE A 6 10.75 1.35 -7.01
CA ILE A 6 11.27 0.38 -6.04
C ILE A 6 12.80 0.34 -6.09
N GLU A 7 13.39 0.19 -7.29
CA GLU A 7 14.84 0.19 -7.51
C GLU A 7 15.48 1.48 -6.98
N TYR A 8 14.87 2.65 -7.22
CA TYR A 8 15.37 3.92 -6.71
C TYR A 8 15.29 3.99 -5.18
N ALA A 9 14.16 3.60 -4.59
CA ALA A 9 14.00 3.62 -3.15
C ALA A 9 15.03 2.71 -2.46
N ASP A 10 15.22 1.49 -2.97
CA ASP A 10 16.22 0.54 -2.47
C ASP A 10 17.64 1.10 -2.56
N ALA A 11 18.03 1.63 -3.73
CA ALA A 11 19.35 2.21 -3.96
C ALA A 11 19.67 3.41 -3.05
N ASN A 12 18.66 4.08 -2.49
CA ASN A 12 18.81 5.25 -1.62
C ASN A 12 18.43 4.98 -0.16
N GLY A 13 18.15 3.72 0.22
CA GLY A 13 17.77 3.36 1.58
C GLY A 13 16.44 3.98 2.03
N HIS A 14 15.49 4.15 1.11
CA HIS A 14 14.16 4.67 1.38
C HIS A 14 13.13 3.55 1.51
N ALA A 15 12.20 3.69 2.46
CA ALA A 15 11.03 2.83 2.50
C ALA A 15 10.11 3.12 1.30
N PHE A 16 9.51 2.06 0.74
CA PHE A 16 8.56 2.16 -0.37
C PHE A 16 7.22 1.51 -0.01
N TRP A 17 6.12 2.26 -0.16
CA TRP A 17 4.76 1.76 0.00
C TRP A 17 4.19 1.32 -1.35
N ASP A 18 4.20 0.01 -1.62
CA ASP A 18 3.62 -0.56 -2.84
C ASP A 18 2.11 -0.78 -2.68
N LEU A 19 1.33 0.30 -2.78
CA LEU A 19 -0.14 0.21 -2.73
C LEU A 19 -0.69 -0.71 -3.84
N TYR A 20 -0.03 -0.78 -5.00
CA TYR A 20 -0.46 -1.66 -6.08
C TYR A 20 -0.39 -3.13 -5.65
N ALA A 21 0.74 -3.56 -5.08
CA ALA A 21 0.89 -4.91 -4.56
C ALA A 21 -0.04 -5.17 -3.36
N ALA A 22 -0.06 -4.24 -2.39
CA ALA A 22 -0.90 -4.36 -1.19
C ALA A 22 -2.40 -4.42 -1.51
N GLY A 23 -2.84 -3.73 -2.57
CA GLY A 23 -4.22 -3.72 -3.03
C GLY A 23 -4.63 -4.91 -3.90
N GLY A 24 -3.74 -5.89 -4.14
CA GLY A 24 -4.04 -7.11 -4.90
C GLY A 24 -3.48 -7.16 -6.33
N GLY A 25 -2.75 -6.13 -6.77
CA GLY A 25 -2.00 -6.14 -8.01
C GLY A 25 -2.86 -6.09 -9.28
N LYS A 26 -2.51 -6.92 -10.27
CA LYS A 26 -3.14 -6.86 -11.60
C LYS A 26 -4.62 -7.18 -11.49
N HIS A 27 -5.47 -6.37 -12.14
CA HIS A 27 -6.94 -6.46 -12.12
C HIS A 27 -7.61 -6.22 -10.76
N SER A 28 -6.88 -5.82 -9.72
CA SER A 28 -7.53 -5.51 -8.44
C SER A 28 -8.37 -4.23 -8.49
N ALA A 29 -8.03 -3.27 -9.35
CA ALA A 29 -8.84 -2.06 -9.53
C ALA A 29 -10.29 -2.37 -9.93
N ASP A 30 -10.52 -3.40 -10.75
CA ASP A 30 -11.87 -3.83 -11.14
C ASP A 30 -12.65 -4.33 -9.91
N LEU A 31 -11.99 -5.12 -9.05
CA LEU A 31 -12.58 -5.58 -7.78
C LEU A 31 -12.87 -4.42 -6.85
N TRP A 32 -11.95 -3.48 -6.70
CA TRP A 32 -12.13 -2.31 -5.84
C TRP A 32 -13.29 -1.44 -6.34
N LYS A 33 -13.41 -1.25 -7.65
CA LYS A 33 -14.54 -0.54 -8.27
C LYS A 33 -15.86 -1.25 -8.04
N ASN A 34 -15.91 -2.56 -8.27
CA ASN A 34 -17.12 -3.38 -8.06
C ASN A 34 -17.56 -3.43 -6.58
N ASN A 35 -16.65 -3.17 -5.64
CA ASN A 35 -16.94 -3.07 -4.21
C ASN A 35 -17.12 -1.63 -3.70
N GLY A 36 -17.24 -0.64 -4.60
CA GLY A 36 -17.50 0.75 -4.21
C GLY A 36 -16.30 1.46 -3.55
N LEU A 37 -15.09 0.95 -3.75
CA LEU A 37 -13.85 1.54 -3.25
C LEU A 37 -13.19 2.51 -4.26
N MET A 38 -13.64 2.50 -5.51
CA MET A 38 -13.17 3.43 -6.55
C MET A 38 -14.31 4.23 -7.16
N GLN A 39 -13.97 5.43 -7.62
CA GLN A 39 -14.87 6.30 -8.38
C GLN A 39 -15.16 5.70 -9.76
N SER A 40 -16.19 6.25 -10.43
CA SER A 40 -16.60 5.80 -11.76
C SER A 40 -15.50 5.91 -12.81
N ASP A 41 -14.56 6.85 -12.64
CA ASP A 41 -13.40 7.05 -13.52
C ASP A 41 -12.35 5.91 -13.45
N GLY A 42 -12.41 5.05 -12.42
CA GLY A 42 -11.45 3.97 -12.23
C GLY A 42 -10.03 4.42 -11.90
N ILE A 43 -9.84 5.69 -11.51
CA ILE A 43 -8.55 6.27 -11.13
C ILE A 43 -8.60 6.70 -9.66
N HIS A 44 -9.64 7.45 -9.26
CA HIS A 44 -9.76 7.96 -7.91
C HIS A 44 -10.47 6.96 -7.00
N PHE A 45 -10.21 7.07 -5.70
CA PHE A 45 -10.86 6.24 -4.69
C PHE A 45 -12.10 6.95 -4.12
N THR A 46 -13.04 6.16 -3.63
CA THR A 46 -14.12 6.70 -2.78
C THR A 46 -13.56 7.03 -1.39
N LYS A 47 -14.37 7.67 -0.54
CA LYS A 47 -14.01 7.89 0.86
C LYS A 47 -13.60 6.59 1.55
N SER A 48 -14.40 5.53 1.41
CA SER A 48 -14.11 4.21 1.96
C SER A 48 -12.86 3.57 1.33
N GLY A 49 -12.60 3.81 0.04
CA GLY A 49 -11.36 3.40 -0.61
C GLY A 49 -10.12 4.04 0.00
N TYR A 50 -10.16 5.35 0.28
CA TYR A 50 -9.06 6.04 0.96
C TYR A 50 -8.91 5.61 2.43
N GLU A 51 -10.02 5.37 3.15
CA GLU A 51 -9.98 4.82 4.51
C GLU A 51 -9.29 3.46 4.56
N LEU A 52 -9.61 2.56 3.62
CA LEU A 52 -8.95 1.26 3.51
C LEU A 52 -7.45 1.39 3.23
N GLN A 53 -7.04 2.30 2.34
CA GLN A 53 -5.62 2.56 2.09
C GLN A 53 -4.88 3.02 3.33
N GLY A 54 -5.48 3.93 4.10
CA GLY A 54 -4.92 4.40 5.37
C GLY A 54 -4.75 3.25 6.36
N ALA A 55 -5.75 2.38 6.48
CA ALA A 55 -5.68 1.22 7.35
C ALA A 55 -4.56 0.23 6.93
N LEU A 56 -4.45 -0.07 5.64
CA LEU A 56 -3.40 -0.94 5.10
C LEU A 56 -2.00 -0.37 5.34
N LEU A 57 -1.80 0.93 5.12
CA LEU A 57 -0.52 1.60 5.37
C LEU A 57 -0.18 1.58 6.86
N TYR A 58 -1.15 1.90 7.73
CA TYR A 58 -0.95 1.85 9.18
C TYR A 58 -0.55 0.45 9.65
N GLN A 59 -1.23 -0.59 9.17
CA GLN A 59 -0.91 -1.97 9.49
C GLN A 59 0.51 -2.36 9.06
N ALA A 60 0.95 -1.92 7.87
CA ALA A 60 2.31 -2.17 7.41
C ALA A 60 3.36 -1.47 8.31
N LEU A 61 3.11 -0.22 8.67
CA LEU A 61 4.00 0.56 9.54
C LEU A 61 4.10 -0.05 10.95
N ILE A 62 2.97 -0.36 11.58
CA ILE A 62 2.98 -0.90 12.95
C ILE A 62 3.58 -2.30 13.00
N LYS A 63 3.38 -3.12 11.95
CA LYS A 63 4.04 -4.42 11.84
C LYS A 63 5.55 -4.28 11.79
N GLY A 64 6.07 -3.41 10.91
CA GLY A 64 7.50 -3.16 10.81
C GLY A 64 8.10 -2.60 12.10
N TYR A 65 7.38 -1.70 12.78
CA TYR A 65 7.78 -1.19 14.08
C TYR A 65 7.85 -2.29 15.15
N ASN A 66 6.83 -3.14 15.24
CA ASN A 66 6.81 -4.24 16.21
C ASN A 66 7.95 -5.25 15.97
N GLU A 67 8.26 -5.53 14.70
CA GLU A 67 9.42 -6.35 14.34
C GLU A 67 10.73 -5.68 14.77
N TYR A 68 10.91 -4.38 14.49
CA TYR A 68 12.07 -3.61 14.95
C TYR A 68 12.24 -3.68 16.47
N VAL A 69 11.18 -3.42 17.23
CA VAL A 69 11.21 -3.45 18.71
C VAL A 69 11.62 -4.85 19.20
N ARG A 70 11.01 -5.90 18.65
CA ARG A 70 11.29 -7.30 19.02
C ARG A 70 12.75 -7.69 18.82
N TYR A 71 13.38 -7.25 17.73
CA TYR A 71 14.78 -7.59 17.45
C TYR A 71 15.79 -6.70 18.17
N ARG A 72 15.41 -5.46 18.50
CA ARG A 72 16.29 -4.49 19.18
C ARG A 72 16.31 -4.66 20.70
N TYR A 73 15.19 -5.12 21.27
CA TYR A 73 15.01 -5.30 22.72
C TYR A 73 14.31 -6.66 22.98
N PRO A 74 15.07 -7.77 22.90
CA PRO A 74 14.52 -9.12 23.07
C PRO A 74 14.06 -9.42 24.50
#